data_AF-A0A7S0Z8L4-F1
#
_entry.id   AF-A0A7S0Z8L4-F1
#
_cell.length_a   1.000
_cell.length_b   1.000
_cell.length_c   1.000
_cell.angle_alpha   90.00
_cell.angle_beta   90.00
_cell.angle_gamma   90.00
#
_symmetry.space_group_name_H-M   'P 1'
#
loop_
_entity.id
_entity.type
_entity.pdbx_description
1 polymer ?
#
loop_
_entity_poly.entity_id
_entity_poly.type
_entity_poly.pdbx_seq_one_letter_code
_entity_poly.pdbx_strand_id
1 'polypeptide(L)'
;STMASPGVFSARCAPAPARARAACAASRRVLGPPGLVVRARGLTSMSSRDASAVARPRATGGCEINALASEAARGAVRARAAAMDMGESETVAGDAVGWLSADCRPRNDALDKLILALFIPAMLNFLIIPLVGAVDVFWVGRLEDAVSLAAQGAANQVFQSAFWIISFIPSVVAPVVAKAAAGGNKEELSKKIGEGIFCAAVVGAMGMIFMYTMRERCLGVVGVVAGSSTAAQAAPYVGFRALTFIPAIVSTVGFAAFRGTLDVMTPMKITLASQMMNVVLDPLLIFGFGAVKAMGVAGAAIATSISEVFSSALYVSLLVKRNLVKLGDMVRPPSWKALGTLLVGGAGVQLRAVAQNITFLAVMRAILTMDETGTAAAAHTISSQVFQLGVIAILALSTIATILIPQRMNSMEKGGPLEAKRIADRLLFWGVGIGLILAVMQAGAIPFIGVFSSLSEVQEQAKMPCLIGAALQPLNGIVFVGEGLMQGHQAFLRLAGGMFVSTGAMLIALHFYGNSLAGVWFCFTVFNTFRLFFGMRHHFFDGPLAPRNIDATVAKLQATEAEKENKSS
;
A
#
# COMPACT_ATOMS: atom_id res chain seq x y z
N SER A 1 53.04 -41.48 14.45
CA SER A 1 52.92 -42.18 15.76
C SER A 1 51.83 -41.49 16.55
N THR A 2 50.82 -42.17 17.11
CA THR A 2 50.58 -43.63 17.19
C THR A 2 49.07 -43.92 17.05
N MET A 3 48.69 -45.14 16.69
CA MET A 3 47.31 -45.56 16.40
C MET A 3 46.50 -45.98 17.65
N ALA A 4 45.18 -46.12 17.47
CA ALA A 4 44.37 -47.32 17.79
C ALA A 4 43.12 -47.14 18.70
N SER A 5 41.96 -47.00 18.03
CA SER A 5 40.75 -47.86 18.14
C SER A 5 39.86 -47.88 19.42
N PRO A 6 38.60 -48.36 19.33
CA PRO A 6 37.51 -48.02 20.27
C PRO A 6 36.92 -49.20 21.06
N GLY A 7 35.97 -48.90 21.97
CA GLY A 7 35.18 -49.89 22.73
C GLY A 7 33.69 -49.52 22.86
N VAL A 8 32.82 -50.50 22.58
CA VAL A 8 31.33 -50.41 22.60
C VAL A 8 30.78 -50.50 24.03
N PHE A 9 29.66 -49.82 24.32
CA PHE A 9 28.67 -50.33 25.30
C PHE A 9 27.22 -49.94 24.93
N SER A 10 26.24 -50.57 25.59
CA SER A 10 24.88 -50.82 25.07
C SER A 10 23.74 -50.10 25.81
N ALA A 11 22.56 -50.09 25.19
CA ALA A 11 21.33 -49.49 25.71
C ALA A 11 20.55 -50.39 26.68
N ARG A 12 19.78 -49.78 27.61
CA ARG A 12 18.64 -50.37 28.34
C ARG A 12 17.54 -49.33 28.56
N CYS A 13 16.31 -49.78 28.78
CA CYS A 13 15.09 -48.95 28.79
C CYS A 13 14.35 -48.94 30.13
N ALA A 14 13.67 -47.82 30.41
CA ALA A 14 12.47 -47.68 31.27
C ALA A 14 12.62 -48.00 32.79
N PRO A 15 11.60 -47.71 33.64
CA PRO A 15 10.35 -46.97 33.43
C PRO A 15 10.19 -45.73 34.36
N ALA A 16 9.02 -45.08 34.32
CA ALA A 16 8.64 -43.93 35.16
C ALA A 16 7.78 -44.32 36.38
N PRO A 17 7.58 -43.39 37.34
CA PRO A 17 6.36 -43.34 38.15
C PRO A 17 5.58 -42.01 37.97
N ALA A 18 4.39 -41.91 38.58
CA ALA A 18 3.39 -40.85 38.33
C ALA A 18 2.89 -40.15 39.62
N ARG A 19 1.84 -39.30 39.47
CA ARG A 19 1.17 -38.38 40.45
C ARG A 19 1.77 -36.96 40.42
N ALA A 20 1.03 -35.88 40.73
CA ALA A 20 -0.32 -35.76 41.30
C ALA A 20 -1.19 -34.66 40.63
N ARG A 21 -2.48 -34.59 41.02
CA ARG A 21 -3.40 -33.45 40.75
C ARG A 21 -3.74 -32.75 42.07
N ALA A 22 -3.89 -31.43 42.10
CA ALA A 22 -4.91 -30.68 42.88
C ALA A 22 -4.70 -29.14 42.83
N ALA A 23 -5.81 -28.41 43.06
CA ALA A 23 -5.91 -26.94 43.25
C ALA A 23 -5.48 -26.06 42.03
N CYS A 24 -5.97 -24.81 41.88
CA CYS A 24 -6.93 -24.05 42.70
C CYS A 24 -7.92 -23.30 41.78
N ALA A 25 -9.10 -22.90 42.29
CA ALA A 25 -10.10 -22.14 41.52
C ALA A 25 -10.89 -21.14 42.39
N ALA A 26 -10.70 -19.84 42.14
CA ALA A 26 -11.51 -18.73 42.67
C ALA A 26 -11.22 -17.43 41.88
N SER A 27 -12.09 -16.41 41.81
CA SER A 27 -13.57 -16.41 41.77
C SER A 27 -14.07 -15.01 41.34
N ARG A 28 -15.24 -14.92 40.66
CA ARG A 28 -16.05 -13.68 40.43
C ARG A 28 -15.35 -12.64 39.50
N ARG A 29 -16.00 -11.63 38.88
CA ARG A 29 -17.37 -11.02 38.88
C ARG A 29 -17.59 -10.40 37.45
N VAL A 30 -18.78 -10.46 36.81
CA VAL A 30 -19.74 -9.32 36.55
C VAL A 30 -19.19 -8.23 35.56
N LEU A 31 -19.85 -7.73 34.48
CA LEU A 31 -21.28 -7.53 34.11
C LEU A 31 -21.49 -7.43 32.55
N GLY A 32 -22.74 -7.27 32.07
CA GLY A 32 -23.24 -6.98 30.68
C GLY A 32 -24.80 -7.00 30.68
N PRO A 33 -25.58 -6.97 29.56
CA PRO A 33 -25.34 -6.57 28.16
C PRO A 33 -25.84 -5.11 27.92
N PRO A 34 -26.88 -4.67 27.14
CA PRO A 34 -27.82 -5.23 26.12
C PRO A 34 -27.39 -4.86 24.66
N GLY A 35 -28.19 -4.76 23.58
CA GLY A 35 -29.60 -5.07 23.20
C GLY A 35 -29.79 -4.88 21.66
N LEU A 36 -30.52 -5.74 20.92
CA LEU A 36 -31.93 -5.62 20.45
C LEU A 36 -32.26 -4.36 19.58
N VAL A 37 -33.09 -4.33 18.53
CA VAL A 37 -34.21 -5.19 18.00
C VAL A 37 -34.17 -5.16 16.42
N VAL A 38 -34.69 -6.09 15.60
CA VAL A 38 -36.03 -6.22 14.92
C VAL A 38 -35.89 -7.39 13.90
N ARG A 39 -36.63 -8.51 13.95
CA ARG A 39 -37.88 -8.89 13.20
C ARG A 39 -37.77 -8.81 11.64
N ALA A 40 -38.36 -9.67 10.79
CA ALA A 40 -39.22 -10.88 10.90
C ALA A 40 -39.17 -11.65 9.51
N ARG A 41 -39.92 -12.70 9.12
CA ARG A 41 -40.99 -13.56 9.69
C ARG A 41 -41.12 -14.85 8.81
N GLY A 42 -41.66 -15.97 9.34
CA GLY A 42 -42.11 -17.15 8.58
C GLY A 42 -41.06 -18.29 8.51
N LEU A 43 -41.43 -19.58 8.42
CA LEU A 43 -42.76 -20.23 8.34
C LEU A 43 -42.85 -21.50 9.23
N THR A 44 -44.08 -22.00 9.37
CA THR A 44 -44.52 -23.31 9.91
C THR A 44 -43.83 -24.52 9.23
N SER A 45 -43.74 -25.73 9.79
CA SER A 45 -44.05 -26.30 11.13
C SER A 45 -43.75 -27.81 11.12
N MET A 46 -43.43 -28.46 12.26
CA MET A 46 -44.02 -29.76 12.68
C MET A 46 -43.41 -30.33 13.98
N SER A 47 -44.28 -30.99 14.77
CA SER A 47 -44.09 -32.08 15.75
C SER A 47 -42.91 -32.13 16.75
N SER A 48 -43.13 -32.83 17.86
CA SER A 48 -42.20 -33.03 18.97
C SER A 48 -41.98 -34.52 19.31
N ARG A 49 -41.12 -34.77 20.30
CA ARG A 49 -40.61 -36.08 20.79
C ARG A 49 -39.42 -36.60 19.96
N ASP A 50 -38.35 -37.16 20.54
CA ASP A 50 -38.13 -37.57 21.94
C ASP A 50 -37.08 -36.73 22.71
N ALA A 51 -36.82 -37.12 23.96
CA ALA A 51 -36.02 -36.36 24.94
C ALA A 51 -34.77 -37.11 25.46
N SER A 52 -33.99 -36.40 26.28
CA SER A 52 -32.92 -36.92 27.17
C SER A 52 -31.55 -37.32 26.58
N ALA A 53 -30.71 -36.30 26.30
CA ALA A 53 -29.25 -36.41 26.42
C ALA A 53 -28.62 -35.04 26.75
N VAL A 54 -28.40 -34.74 28.03
CA VAL A 54 -27.78 -33.46 28.44
C VAL A 54 -26.24 -33.58 28.41
N ALA A 55 -25.65 -33.21 27.28
CA ALA A 55 -24.20 -33.03 27.12
C ALA A 55 -23.84 -31.55 26.95
N ARG A 56 -22.80 -31.07 27.64
CA ARG A 56 -22.34 -29.68 27.53
C ARG A 56 -21.63 -29.47 26.18
N PRO A 57 -21.91 -28.39 25.43
CA PRO A 57 -21.23 -28.15 24.16
C PRO A 57 -19.74 -27.86 24.36
N ARG A 58 -18.88 -28.57 23.61
CA ARG A 58 -17.50 -28.16 23.37
C ARG A 58 -17.47 -27.20 22.18
N ALA A 59 -16.53 -26.26 22.18
CA ALA A 59 -16.34 -25.33 21.07
C ALA A 59 -15.59 -26.00 19.91
N THR A 60 -16.31 -26.47 18.88
CA THR A 60 -15.75 -27.14 17.69
C THR A 60 -16.19 -26.53 16.35
N GLY A 61 -16.77 -25.33 16.34
CA GLY A 61 -17.34 -24.69 15.13
C GLY A 61 -16.34 -24.27 14.03
N GLY A 62 -15.03 -24.49 14.20
CA GLY A 62 -14.01 -24.14 13.20
C GLY A 62 -13.56 -25.28 12.29
N CYS A 63 -13.91 -26.53 12.59
CA CYS A 63 -13.40 -27.70 11.85
C CYS A 63 -14.36 -28.16 10.74
N GLU A 64 -15.65 -28.23 11.03
CA GLU A 64 -16.68 -28.76 10.12
C GLU A 64 -16.88 -27.88 8.88
N ILE A 65 -16.72 -26.56 9.00
CA ILE A 65 -16.75 -25.63 7.86
C ILE A 65 -15.62 -25.93 6.87
N ASN A 66 -14.41 -26.24 7.36
CA ASN A 66 -13.28 -26.64 6.51
C ASN A 66 -13.47 -28.05 5.92
N ALA A 67 -14.10 -28.98 6.65
CA ALA A 67 -14.43 -30.30 6.14
C ALA A 67 -15.43 -30.24 4.99
N LEU A 68 -16.54 -29.52 5.17
CA LEU A 68 -17.58 -29.31 4.14
C LEU A 68 -17.02 -28.57 2.91
N ALA A 69 -16.17 -27.56 3.10
CA ALA A 69 -15.47 -26.90 1.99
C ALA A 69 -14.52 -27.86 1.25
N SER A 70 -13.83 -28.76 1.97
CA SER A 70 -12.94 -29.77 1.40
C SER A 70 -13.68 -30.86 0.63
N GLU A 71 -14.86 -31.29 1.07
CA GLU A 71 -15.68 -32.26 0.34
C GLU A 71 -16.38 -31.64 -0.88
N ALA A 72 -16.92 -30.43 -0.75
CA ALA A 72 -17.45 -29.68 -1.89
C ALA A 72 -16.38 -29.44 -2.98
N ALA A 73 -15.15 -29.09 -2.58
CA ALA A 73 -14.03 -28.95 -3.51
C ALA A 73 -13.65 -30.28 -4.19
N ARG A 74 -13.59 -31.39 -3.43
CA ARG A 74 -13.27 -32.73 -3.99
C ARG A 74 -14.38 -33.26 -4.91
N GLY A 75 -15.65 -32.95 -4.62
CA GLY A 75 -16.77 -33.21 -5.53
C GLY A 75 -16.65 -32.42 -6.84
N ALA A 76 -16.40 -31.11 -6.76
CA ALA A 76 -16.22 -30.25 -7.93
C ALA A 76 -15.01 -30.65 -8.80
N VAL A 77 -13.90 -31.07 -8.19
CA VAL A 77 -12.72 -31.59 -8.92
C VAL A 77 -13.04 -32.89 -9.65
N ARG A 78 -13.77 -33.84 -9.03
CA ARG A 78 -14.20 -35.08 -9.70
C ARG A 78 -15.17 -34.83 -10.85
N ALA A 79 -16.15 -33.94 -10.66
CA ALA A 79 -17.08 -33.55 -11.72
C ALA A 79 -16.35 -32.87 -12.90
N ARG A 80 -15.32 -32.06 -12.61
CA ARG A 80 -14.52 -31.40 -13.65
C ARG A 80 -13.56 -32.35 -14.37
N ALA A 81 -13.01 -33.36 -13.68
CA ALA A 81 -12.21 -34.40 -14.32
C ALA A 81 -13.04 -35.22 -15.32
N ALA A 82 -14.26 -35.63 -14.93
CA ALA A 82 -15.20 -36.31 -15.84
C ALA A 82 -15.65 -35.45 -17.03
N ALA A 83 -15.60 -34.11 -16.91
CA ALA A 83 -15.92 -33.17 -17.98
C ALA A 83 -14.72 -32.81 -18.88
N MET A 84 -13.50 -33.29 -18.58
CA MET A 84 -12.32 -33.09 -19.42
C MET A 84 -12.00 -34.29 -20.33
N ASP A 85 -12.76 -35.38 -20.21
CA ASP A 85 -12.64 -36.60 -21.04
C ASP A 85 -13.55 -36.56 -22.29
N MET A 86 -14.39 -35.52 -22.42
CA MET A 86 -15.22 -35.26 -23.61
C MET A 86 -15.24 -33.77 -23.95
N GLY A 87 -14.43 -33.37 -24.93
CA GLY A 87 -14.40 -32.01 -25.48
C GLY A 87 -13.36 -31.88 -26.59
N GLU A 88 -13.77 -31.47 -27.78
CA GLU A 88 -12.94 -31.50 -28.99
C GLU A 88 -11.93 -30.34 -29.06
N SER A 89 -10.89 -30.52 -29.89
CA SER A 89 -9.82 -29.55 -30.12
C SER A 89 -10.26 -28.41 -31.05
N GLU A 90 -11.06 -27.46 -30.56
CA GLU A 90 -11.30 -26.22 -31.30
C GLU A 90 -10.03 -25.37 -31.38
N THR A 91 -9.57 -25.13 -32.61
CA THR A 91 -8.43 -24.25 -32.90
C THR A 91 -8.78 -22.80 -32.59
N VAL A 92 -8.05 -22.16 -31.66
CA VAL A 92 -8.23 -20.73 -31.35
C VAL A 92 -7.70 -19.87 -32.49
N ALA A 93 -8.53 -19.70 -33.52
CA ALA A 93 -8.36 -18.66 -34.53
C ALA A 93 -8.42 -17.28 -33.85
N GLY A 94 -7.58 -16.35 -34.31
CA GLY A 94 -7.39 -15.07 -33.62
C GLY A 94 -8.53 -14.10 -33.89
N ASP A 95 -9.23 -13.68 -32.82
CA ASP A 95 -10.22 -12.62 -32.89
C ASP A 95 -10.12 -11.62 -31.72
N ALA A 96 -10.87 -10.51 -31.83
CA ALA A 96 -10.64 -9.25 -31.10
C ALA A 96 -10.34 -9.36 -29.58
N VAL A 97 -9.14 -8.90 -29.20
CA VAL A 97 -8.81 -8.36 -27.86
C VAL A 97 -9.29 -9.27 -26.70
N GLY A 98 -8.79 -10.51 -26.66
CA GLY A 98 -9.35 -11.63 -25.87
C GLY A 98 -9.55 -11.44 -24.35
N TRP A 99 -9.08 -10.35 -23.72
CA TRP A 99 -9.49 -10.00 -22.35
C TRP A 99 -10.91 -9.41 -22.27
N LEU A 100 -11.48 -8.88 -23.36
CA LEU A 100 -12.87 -8.38 -23.41
C LEU A 100 -13.92 -9.50 -23.51
N SER A 101 -13.45 -10.75 -23.64
CA SER A 101 -14.25 -11.98 -23.68
C SER A 101 -15.18 -12.14 -22.48
N ALA A 102 -16.26 -12.90 -22.67
CA ALA A 102 -17.30 -13.08 -21.65
C ALA A 102 -16.80 -13.80 -20.38
N ASP A 103 -15.70 -14.56 -20.46
CA ASP A 103 -15.12 -15.33 -19.35
C ASP A 103 -14.19 -14.53 -18.44
N CYS A 104 -13.65 -13.42 -18.96
CA CYS A 104 -12.80 -12.51 -18.21
C CYS A 104 -13.60 -11.44 -17.45
N ARG A 105 -14.86 -11.17 -17.83
CA ARG A 105 -15.78 -10.24 -17.13
C ARG A 105 -16.18 -10.77 -15.74
N PRO A 106 -16.42 -9.91 -14.73
CA PRO A 106 -16.96 -10.32 -13.43
C PRO A 106 -18.28 -11.09 -13.56
N ARG A 107 -18.41 -12.17 -12.80
CA ARG A 107 -19.57 -13.10 -12.76
C ARG A 107 -20.14 -13.31 -11.36
N ASN A 108 -19.65 -12.59 -10.34
CA ASN A 108 -19.93 -12.83 -8.91
C ASN A 108 -19.54 -14.26 -8.46
N ASP A 109 -18.49 -14.78 -9.10
CA ASP A 109 -17.95 -16.12 -8.86
C ASP A 109 -17.02 -16.15 -7.63
N ALA A 110 -16.38 -17.29 -7.37
CA ALA A 110 -15.46 -17.45 -6.25
C ALA A 110 -14.20 -16.57 -6.37
N LEU A 111 -13.80 -16.20 -7.60
CA LEU A 111 -12.66 -15.32 -7.84
C LEU A 111 -13.04 -13.86 -7.57
N ASP A 112 -14.20 -13.39 -8.01
CA ASP A 112 -14.67 -12.03 -7.68
C ASP A 112 -14.82 -11.84 -6.16
N LYS A 113 -15.35 -12.85 -5.46
CA LYS A 113 -15.47 -12.85 -4.01
C LYS A 113 -14.09 -12.82 -3.32
N LEU A 114 -13.11 -13.55 -3.84
CA LEU A 114 -11.72 -13.49 -3.37
C LEU A 114 -11.08 -12.12 -3.61
N ILE A 115 -11.26 -11.53 -4.80
CA ILE A 115 -10.76 -10.19 -5.15
C ILE A 115 -11.36 -9.15 -4.20
N LEU A 116 -12.68 -9.14 -4.00
CA LEU A 116 -13.35 -8.18 -3.10
C LEU A 116 -12.96 -8.37 -1.62
N ALA A 117 -12.83 -9.62 -1.15
CA ALA A 117 -12.42 -9.93 0.22
C ALA A 117 -10.97 -9.49 0.53
N LEU A 118 -10.08 -9.45 -0.47
CA LEU A 118 -8.73 -8.90 -0.35
C LEU A 118 -8.70 -7.38 -0.57
N PHE A 119 -9.53 -6.88 -1.49
CA PHE A 119 -9.58 -5.47 -1.89
C PHE A 119 -10.08 -4.57 -0.76
N ILE A 120 -11.25 -4.88 -0.18
CA ILE A 120 -11.92 -3.98 0.77
C ILE A 120 -11.03 -3.70 2.01
N PRO A 121 -10.41 -4.69 2.68
CA PRO A 121 -9.51 -4.42 3.80
C PRO A 121 -8.24 -3.65 3.40
N ALA A 122 -7.67 -3.95 2.23
CA ALA A 122 -6.47 -3.25 1.73
C ALA A 122 -6.79 -1.78 1.40
N MET A 123 -7.92 -1.53 0.73
CA MET A 123 -8.44 -0.20 0.39
C MET A 123 -8.67 0.63 1.65
N LEU A 124 -9.41 0.09 2.63
CA LEU A 124 -9.69 0.77 3.89
C LEU A 124 -8.40 1.09 4.66
N ASN A 125 -7.42 0.19 4.69
CA ASN A 125 -6.11 0.45 5.28
C ASN A 125 -5.35 1.58 4.59
N PHE A 126 -5.30 1.59 3.25
CA PHE A 126 -4.57 2.62 2.52
C PHE A 126 -5.25 4.00 2.55
N LEU A 127 -6.58 4.05 2.67
CA LEU A 127 -7.35 5.29 2.74
C LEU A 127 -7.15 6.10 4.03
N ILE A 128 -6.65 5.52 5.13
CA ILE A 128 -6.48 6.23 6.42
C ILE A 128 -5.64 7.50 6.25
N ILE A 129 -4.51 7.41 5.54
CA ILE A 129 -3.55 8.51 5.36
C ILE A 129 -4.11 9.66 4.49
N PRO A 130 -4.63 9.42 3.26
CA PRO A 130 -5.21 10.51 2.46
C PRO A 130 -6.53 11.06 3.03
N LEU A 131 -7.27 10.30 3.86
CA LEU A 131 -8.40 10.86 4.60
C LEU A 131 -7.95 11.90 5.64
N VAL A 132 -6.86 11.63 6.37
CA VAL A 132 -6.30 12.63 7.31
C VAL A 132 -5.59 13.78 6.60
N GLY A 133 -4.92 13.53 5.47
CA GLY A 133 -4.45 14.61 4.60
C GLY A 133 -5.57 15.50 4.06
N ALA A 134 -6.79 14.97 3.89
CA ALA A 134 -7.97 15.78 3.56
C ALA A 134 -8.48 16.61 4.75
N VAL A 135 -8.28 16.15 5.99
CA VAL A 135 -8.58 16.91 7.22
C VAL A 135 -7.54 18.03 7.43
N ASP A 136 -6.26 17.79 7.17
CA ASP A 136 -5.18 18.79 7.20
C ASP A 136 -5.45 19.94 6.19
N VAL A 137 -5.75 19.61 4.93
CA VAL A 137 -6.15 20.58 3.90
C VAL A 137 -7.44 21.32 4.29
N PHE A 138 -8.42 20.63 4.88
CA PHE A 138 -9.67 21.23 5.39
C PHE A 138 -9.40 22.25 6.51
N TRP A 139 -8.49 21.98 7.45
CA TRP A 139 -8.19 22.92 8.53
C TRP A 139 -7.36 24.11 8.05
N VAL A 140 -6.36 23.90 7.17
CA VAL A 140 -5.58 25.01 6.61
C VAL A 140 -6.44 25.90 5.71
N GLY A 141 -7.36 25.34 4.93
CA GLY A 141 -8.30 26.12 4.10
C GLY A 141 -9.32 26.96 4.88
N ARG A 142 -9.35 26.84 6.22
CA ARG A 142 -10.14 27.69 7.15
C ARG A 142 -9.34 28.84 7.76
N LEU A 143 -8.10 29.06 7.31
CA LEU A 143 -7.38 30.31 7.55
C LEU A 143 -7.82 31.45 6.61
N GLU A 144 -8.76 31.17 5.70
CA GLU A 144 -9.36 32.11 4.75
C GLU A 144 -8.34 32.81 3.83
N ASP A 145 -7.22 32.11 3.59
CA ASP A 145 -6.06 32.58 2.85
C ASP A 145 -5.62 31.53 1.81
N ALA A 146 -5.56 31.94 0.54
CA ALA A 146 -5.10 31.07 -0.55
C ALA A 146 -3.60 30.76 -0.44
N VAL A 147 -2.80 31.71 0.08
CA VAL A 147 -1.36 31.55 0.29
C VAL A 147 -1.09 30.43 1.29
N SER A 148 -1.94 30.28 2.32
CA SER A 148 -1.84 29.21 3.32
C SER A 148 -1.92 27.82 2.69
N LEU A 149 -2.92 27.59 1.84
CA LEU A 149 -3.09 26.33 1.10
C LEU A 149 -1.97 26.11 0.06
N ALA A 150 -1.57 27.16 -0.66
CA ALA A 150 -0.47 27.11 -1.62
C ALA A 150 0.87 26.74 -0.94
N ALA A 151 1.13 27.31 0.23
CA ALA A 151 2.33 27.06 1.03
C ALA A 151 2.36 25.65 1.61
N GLN A 152 1.24 25.17 2.16
CA GLN A 152 1.06 23.78 2.62
C GLN A 152 1.32 22.79 1.46
N GLY A 153 0.70 23.01 0.30
CA GLY A 153 0.88 22.18 -0.90
C GLY A 153 2.33 22.16 -1.39
N ALA A 154 2.96 23.33 -1.53
CA ALA A 154 4.36 23.47 -1.95
C ALA A 154 5.32 22.76 -0.98
N ALA A 155 5.15 22.98 0.33
CA ALA A 155 6.00 22.41 1.36
C ALA A 155 5.80 20.89 1.51
N ASN A 156 4.56 20.39 1.40
CA ASN A 156 4.26 18.96 1.37
C ASN A 156 4.83 18.28 0.10
N GLN A 157 4.78 18.91 -1.07
CA GLN A 157 5.42 18.38 -2.28
C GLN A 157 6.95 18.30 -2.11
N VAL A 158 7.59 19.33 -1.56
CA VAL A 158 9.04 19.34 -1.29
C VAL A 158 9.43 18.28 -0.25
N PHE A 159 8.70 18.17 0.86
CA PHE A 159 8.91 17.14 1.88
C PHE A 159 8.76 15.73 1.30
N GLN A 160 7.65 15.45 0.61
CA GLN A 160 7.42 14.15 -0.01
C GLN A 160 8.47 13.83 -1.07
N SER A 161 9.00 14.82 -1.80
CA SER A 161 10.01 14.58 -2.83
C SER A 161 11.34 14.14 -2.22
N ALA A 162 11.85 14.88 -1.23
CA ALA A 162 13.03 14.45 -0.48
C ALA A 162 12.79 13.10 0.23
N PHE A 163 11.62 12.90 0.84
CA PHE A 163 11.25 11.63 1.49
C PHE A 163 11.25 10.45 0.51
N TRP A 164 10.62 10.56 -0.66
CA TRP A 164 10.55 9.47 -1.65
C TRP A 164 11.90 9.16 -2.29
N ILE A 165 12.75 10.16 -2.55
CA ILE A 165 14.12 9.95 -3.05
C ILE A 165 14.96 9.13 -2.04
N ILE A 166 14.72 9.36 -0.74
CA ILE A 166 15.54 8.87 0.36
C ILE A 166 15.00 7.54 0.96
N SER A 167 13.68 7.31 0.93
CA SER A 167 12.98 6.21 1.62
C SER A 167 12.94 4.88 0.83
N PHE A 168 14.08 4.46 0.28
CA PHE A 168 14.19 3.12 -0.36
C PHE A 168 14.28 1.98 0.66
N ILE A 169 14.76 2.27 1.88
CA ILE A 169 15.08 1.30 2.95
C ILE A 169 13.94 0.28 3.24
N PRO A 170 12.64 0.67 3.35
CA PRO A 170 11.56 -0.26 3.67
C PRO A 170 11.41 -1.41 2.67
N SER A 171 11.70 -1.16 1.39
CA SER A 171 11.58 -2.15 0.31
C SER A 171 12.52 -3.34 0.47
N VAL A 172 13.66 -3.16 1.14
CA VAL A 172 14.64 -4.22 1.40
C VAL A 172 14.59 -4.72 2.85
N VAL A 173 14.23 -3.86 3.83
CA VAL A 173 14.01 -4.32 5.22
C VAL A 173 12.92 -5.38 5.29
N ALA A 174 11.76 -5.19 4.65
CA ALA A 174 10.65 -6.13 4.73
C ALA A 174 11.03 -7.58 4.30
N PRO A 175 11.61 -7.84 3.11
CA PRO A 175 12.00 -9.20 2.71
C PRO A 175 13.18 -9.76 3.51
N VAL A 176 14.14 -8.93 3.94
CA VAL A 176 15.28 -9.38 4.77
C VAL A 176 14.79 -9.80 6.16
N VAL A 177 13.88 -9.03 6.77
CA VAL A 177 13.23 -9.36 8.04
C VAL A 177 12.37 -10.62 7.90
N ALA A 178 11.59 -10.76 6.82
CA ALA A 178 10.79 -11.95 6.57
C ALA A 178 11.65 -13.22 6.46
N LYS A 179 12.80 -13.15 5.77
CA LYS A 179 13.74 -14.27 5.69
C LYS A 179 14.34 -14.63 7.05
N ALA A 180 14.78 -13.64 7.84
CA ALA A 180 15.33 -13.87 9.18
C ALA A 180 14.28 -14.44 10.15
N ALA A 181 13.03 -13.96 10.09
CA ALA A 181 11.92 -14.44 10.89
C ALA A 181 11.53 -15.89 10.52
N ALA A 182 11.46 -16.21 9.23
CA ALA A 182 11.20 -17.57 8.75
C ALA A 182 12.30 -18.57 9.13
N GLY A 183 13.56 -18.12 9.25
CA GLY A 183 14.68 -18.92 9.76
C GLY A 183 14.68 -19.12 11.28
N GLY A 184 13.74 -18.55 12.03
CA GLY A 184 13.62 -18.68 13.49
C GLY A 184 14.72 -18.00 14.32
N ASN A 185 15.77 -17.49 13.70
CA ASN A 185 16.93 -16.88 14.36
C ASN A 185 16.61 -15.47 14.87
N LYS A 186 16.22 -15.38 16.14
CA LYS A 186 15.90 -14.10 16.82
C LYS A 186 17.08 -13.12 16.88
N GLU A 187 18.32 -13.62 16.86
CA GLU A 187 19.50 -12.74 16.93
C GLU A 187 19.82 -12.12 15.57
N GLU A 188 19.70 -12.90 14.49
CA GLU A 188 19.77 -12.37 13.13
C GLU A 188 18.60 -11.41 12.85
N LEU A 189 17.38 -11.74 13.28
CA LEU A 189 16.21 -10.86 13.21
C LEU A 189 16.45 -9.52 13.91
N SER A 190 16.94 -9.55 15.17
CA SER A 190 17.34 -8.36 15.92
C SER A 190 18.39 -7.54 15.18
N LYS A 191 19.44 -8.19 14.69
CA LYS A 191 20.49 -7.52 13.92
C LYS A 191 19.97 -6.88 12.64
N LYS A 192 19.05 -7.52 11.90
CA LYS A 192 18.50 -6.98 10.65
C LYS A 192 17.52 -5.83 10.86
N ILE A 193 16.75 -5.85 11.93
CA ILE A 193 15.92 -4.69 12.32
C ILE A 193 16.81 -3.55 12.82
N GLY A 194 17.85 -3.85 13.61
CA GLY A 194 18.85 -2.89 14.08
C GLY A 194 19.62 -2.20 12.94
N GLU A 195 20.20 -2.97 12.01
CA GLU A 195 20.87 -2.47 10.80
C GLU A 195 19.94 -1.55 9.99
N GLY A 196 18.66 -1.90 9.85
CA GLY A 196 17.66 -1.08 9.16
C GLY A 196 17.35 0.24 9.89
N ILE A 197 17.19 0.22 11.22
CA ILE A 197 16.94 1.42 12.02
C ILE A 197 18.16 2.34 12.03
N PHE A 198 19.38 1.79 12.12
CA PHE A 198 20.62 2.56 12.02
C PHE A 198 20.71 3.29 10.67
N CYS A 199 20.47 2.59 9.56
CA CYS A 199 20.39 3.19 8.25
C CYS A 199 19.34 4.31 8.21
N ALA A 200 18.11 4.06 8.68
CA ALA A 200 17.04 5.06 8.69
C ALA A 200 17.38 6.31 9.53
N ALA A 201 18.07 6.14 10.66
CA ALA A 201 18.49 7.25 11.51
C ALA A 201 19.59 8.11 10.84
N VAL A 202 20.63 7.48 10.26
CA VAL A 202 21.70 8.20 9.55
C VAL A 202 21.16 8.91 8.31
N VAL A 203 20.40 8.18 7.49
CA VAL A 203 19.83 8.69 6.23
C VAL A 203 18.76 9.75 6.50
N GLY A 204 17.96 9.59 7.57
CA GLY A 204 17.04 10.62 8.06
C GLY A 204 17.75 11.85 8.63
N ALA A 205 18.90 11.69 9.28
CA ALA A 205 19.70 12.84 9.75
C ALA A 205 20.30 13.63 8.59
N MET A 206 20.79 12.95 7.54
CA MET A 206 21.21 13.60 6.29
C MET A 206 20.05 14.36 5.63
N GLY A 207 18.86 13.74 5.52
CA GLY A 207 17.66 14.38 4.99
C GLY A 207 17.22 15.59 5.82
N MET A 208 17.21 15.48 7.15
CA MET A 208 16.91 16.56 8.09
C MET A 208 17.86 17.75 7.93
N ILE A 209 19.19 17.51 7.94
CA ILE A 209 20.20 18.57 7.80
C ILE A 209 20.07 19.26 6.44
N PHE A 210 19.95 18.49 5.35
CA PHE A 210 19.75 19.02 4.00
C PHE A 210 18.49 19.87 3.91
N MET A 211 17.34 19.33 4.32
CA MET A 211 16.04 20.02 4.21
C MET A 211 15.97 21.26 5.11
N TYR A 212 16.50 21.20 6.33
CA TYR A 212 16.44 22.34 7.26
C TYR A 212 17.33 23.50 6.81
N THR A 213 18.51 23.21 6.25
CA THR A 213 19.46 24.24 5.77
C THR A 213 19.15 24.75 4.36
N MET A 214 18.66 23.89 3.46
CA MET A 214 18.39 24.24 2.05
C MET A 214 16.92 24.57 1.76
N ARG A 215 16.03 24.60 2.77
CA ARG A 215 14.56 24.77 2.63
C ARG A 215 14.10 25.74 1.54
N GLU A 216 14.68 26.94 1.49
CA GLU A 216 14.32 27.99 0.51
C GLU A 216 14.75 27.63 -0.92
N ARG A 217 15.92 26.99 -1.08
CA ARG A 217 16.36 26.44 -2.39
C ARG A 217 15.48 25.27 -2.81
N CYS A 218 15.09 24.40 -1.88
CA CYS A 218 14.18 23.29 -2.15
C CYS A 218 12.77 23.78 -2.57
N LEU A 219 12.28 24.86 -1.95
CA LEU A 219 11.05 25.55 -2.37
C LEU A 219 11.20 26.23 -3.75
N GLY A 220 12.37 26.80 -4.05
CA GLY A 220 12.70 27.33 -5.38
C GLY A 220 12.71 26.28 -6.50
N VAL A 221 12.95 24.99 -6.20
CA VAL A 221 12.82 23.88 -7.18
C VAL A 221 11.37 23.71 -7.62
N VAL A 222 10.41 23.75 -6.68
CA VAL A 222 8.96 23.74 -6.98
C VAL A 222 8.43 25.12 -7.38
N GLY A 223 9.28 26.10 -7.71
CA GLY A 223 8.86 27.37 -8.29
C GLY A 223 8.40 28.45 -7.30
N VAL A 224 8.47 28.21 -5.98
CA VAL A 224 8.19 29.27 -4.99
C VAL A 224 9.26 30.36 -5.10
N VAL A 225 8.83 31.59 -5.41
CA VAL A 225 9.71 32.77 -5.50
C VAL A 225 10.18 33.18 -4.11
N ALA A 226 11.49 33.39 -3.93
CA ALA A 226 12.05 33.84 -2.65
C ALA A 226 11.50 35.23 -2.27
N GLY A 227 11.11 35.40 -1.01
CA GLY A 227 10.48 36.64 -0.51
C GLY A 227 8.98 36.77 -0.79
N SER A 228 8.36 35.85 -1.55
CA SER A 228 6.90 35.81 -1.71
C SER A 228 6.17 35.50 -0.40
N SER A 229 4.90 35.87 -0.34
CA SER A 229 3.97 35.48 0.74
C SER A 229 3.95 33.96 0.93
N THR A 230 3.93 33.19 -0.17
CA THR A 230 4.01 31.73 -0.17
C THR A 230 5.32 31.23 0.44
N ALA A 231 6.46 31.86 0.14
CA ALA A 231 7.75 31.51 0.77
C ALA A 231 7.76 31.77 2.28
N ALA A 232 7.16 32.88 2.72
CA ALA A 232 7.11 33.26 4.13
C ALA A 232 6.35 32.23 5.00
N GLN A 233 5.33 31.57 4.44
CA GLN A 233 4.60 30.49 5.12
C GLN A 233 5.21 29.10 4.89
N ALA A 234 5.68 28.81 3.67
CA ALA A 234 6.19 27.49 3.31
C ALA A 234 7.57 27.19 3.92
N ALA A 235 8.46 28.17 4.07
CA ALA A 235 9.79 27.93 4.62
C ALA A 235 9.78 27.50 6.10
N PRO A 236 8.98 28.12 7.00
CA PRO A 236 8.73 27.59 8.34
C PRO A 236 8.13 26.18 8.34
N TYR A 237 7.13 25.91 7.47
CA TYR A 237 6.53 24.58 7.34
C TYR A 237 7.58 23.53 6.99
N VAL A 238 8.37 23.75 5.93
CA VAL A 238 9.49 22.87 5.56
C VAL A 238 10.49 22.72 6.71
N GLY A 239 10.76 23.78 7.47
CA GLY A 239 11.60 23.73 8.67
C GLY A 239 11.08 22.75 9.73
N PHE A 240 9.81 22.86 10.14
CA PHE A 240 9.21 21.96 11.15
C PHE A 240 9.04 20.51 10.67
N ARG A 241 8.84 20.29 9.37
CA ARG A 241 8.82 18.94 8.77
C ARG A 241 10.23 18.36 8.60
N ALA A 242 11.25 19.19 8.33
CA ALA A 242 12.63 18.73 8.20
C ALA A 242 13.13 18.04 9.48
N LEU A 243 12.75 18.56 10.65
CA LEU A 243 13.09 17.99 11.96
C LEU A 243 12.57 16.55 12.16
N THR A 244 11.57 16.09 11.39
CA THR A 244 10.98 14.75 11.52
C THR A 244 11.39 13.74 10.45
N PHE A 245 12.37 14.06 9.59
CA PHE A 245 12.93 13.07 8.66
C PHE A 245 13.44 11.80 9.35
N ILE A 246 14.08 11.93 10.53
CA ILE A 246 14.53 10.79 11.35
C ILE A 246 13.35 9.91 11.78
N PRO A 247 12.36 10.39 12.57
CA PRO A 247 11.23 9.56 13.00
C PRO A 247 10.32 9.10 11.85
N ALA A 248 10.20 9.86 10.75
CA ALA A 248 9.41 9.45 9.59
C ALA A 248 10.02 8.21 8.90
N ILE A 249 11.33 8.19 8.65
CA ILE A 249 11.99 7.04 8.00
C ILE A 249 12.18 5.87 9.00
N VAL A 250 12.40 6.14 10.29
CA VAL A 250 12.39 5.08 11.32
C VAL A 250 11.00 4.44 11.45
N SER A 251 9.92 5.20 11.29
CA SER A 251 8.55 4.66 11.26
C SER A 251 8.32 3.72 10.07
N THR A 252 8.85 4.01 8.87
CA THR A 252 8.68 3.11 7.72
C THR A 252 9.52 1.84 7.83
N VAL A 253 10.67 1.89 8.51
CA VAL A 253 11.41 0.68 8.92
C VAL A 253 10.63 -0.13 9.96
N GLY A 254 9.98 0.53 10.94
CA GLY A 254 9.10 -0.15 11.90
C GLY A 254 7.92 -0.86 11.23
N PHE A 255 7.24 -0.17 10.31
CA PHE A 255 6.17 -0.71 9.47
C PHE A 255 6.65 -1.93 8.65
N ALA A 256 7.83 -1.82 8.02
CA ALA A 256 8.44 -2.92 7.26
C ALA A 256 8.82 -4.12 8.13
N ALA A 257 9.31 -3.89 9.36
CA ALA A 257 9.70 -4.95 10.28
C ALA A 257 8.49 -5.76 10.81
N PHE A 258 7.39 -5.07 11.16
CA PHE A 258 6.15 -5.75 11.54
C PHE A 258 5.52 -6.52 10.36
N ARG A 259 5.48 -5.94 9.16
CA ARG A 259 5.04 -6.67 7.95
C ARG A 259 5.94 -7.88 7.64
N GLY A 260 7.25 -7.74 7.78
CA GLY A 260 8.20 -8.85 7.59
C GLY A 260 8.00 -9.99 8.60
N THR A 261 7.60 -9.66 9.84
CA THR A 261 7.21 -10.65 10.87
C THR A 261 5.73 -11.07 10.79
N LEU A 262 5.05 -10.78 9.66
CA LEU A 262 3.66 -11.11 9.35
C LEU A 262 2.59 -10.48 10.27
N ASP A 263 2.95 -9.53 11.15
CA ASP A 263 2.00 -8.73 11.91
C ASP A 263 1.54 -7.52 11.09
N VAL A 264 0.41 -7.67 10.40
CA VAL A 264 -0.26 -6.58 9.67
C VAL A 264 -1.11 -5.67 10.56
N MET A 265 -1.48 -6.12 11.77
CA MET A 265 -2.44 -5.43 12.64
C MET A 265 -1.81 -4.36 13.53
N THR A 266 -0.56 -4.58 13.97
CA THR A 266 0.17 -3.59 14.78
C THR A 266 0.48 -2.32 13.99
N PRO A 267 0.96 -2.37 12.73
CA PRO A 267 1.10 -1.18 11.89
C PRO A 267 -0.19 -0.39 11.72
N MET A 268 -1.32 -1.05 11.43
CA MET A 268 -2.63 -0.40 11.28
C MET A 268 -3.02 0.38 12.53
N LYS A 269 -2.80 -0.20 13.72
CA LYS A 269 -3.12 0.46 15.01
C LYS A 269 -2.22 1.66 15.30
N ILE A 270 -0.93 1.58 14.95
CA ILE A 270 0.02 2.69 15.13
C ILE A 270 -0.31 3.83 14.17
N THR A 271 -0.55 3.53 12.89
CA THR A 271 -0.99 4.52 11.90
C THR A 271 -2.30 5.17 12.30
N LEU A 272 -3.32 4.41 12.71
CA LEU A 272 -4.58 5.01 13.16
C LEU A 272 -4.37 5.91 14.40
N ALA A 273 -3.58 5.47 15.39
CA ALA A 273 -3.33 6.25 16.59
C ALA A 273 -2.56 7.56 16.31
N SER A 274 -1.55 7.54 15.43
CA SER A 274 -0.81 8.75 15.04
C SER A 274 -1.64 9.69 14.16
N GLN A 275 -2.44 9.16 13.25
CA GLN A 275 -3.30 9.96 12.39
C GLN A 275 -4.49 10.57 13.16
N MET A 276 -5.01 9.91 14.20
CA MET A 276 -5.98 10.53 15.12
C MET A 276 -5.33 11.60 16.02
N MET A 277 -4.05 11.47 16.38
CA MET A 277 -3.32 12.55 17.06
C MET A 277 -3.22 13.79 16.17
N ASN A 278 -2.89 13.62 14.88
CA ASN A 278 -2.82 14.69 13.87
C ASN A 278 -4.14 15.46 13.82
N VAL A 279 -5.26 14.76 13.55
CA VAL A 279 -6.62 15.32 13.45
C VAL A 279 -7.04 16.14 14.68
N VAL A 280 -6.56 15.78 15.87
CA VAL A 280 -6.83 16.51 17.12
C VAL A 280 -5.88 17.69 17.32
N LEU A 281 -4.60 17.55 16.96
CA LEU A 281 -3.59 18.61 17.09
C LEU A 281 -3.76 19.72 16.05
N ASP A 282 -4.20 19.40 14.83
CA ASP A 282 -4.34 20.37 13.73
C ASP A 282 -5.14 21.61 14.15
N PRO A 283 -6.42 21.53 14.58
CA PRO A 283 -7.17 22.73 14.97
C PRO A 283 -6.58 23.43 16.21
N LEU A 284 -6.03 22.67 17.16
CA LEU A 284 -5.43 23.21 18.39
C LEU A 284 -4.16 24.03 18.13
N LEU A 285 -3.37 23.68 17.11
CA LEU A 285 -2.11 24.35 16.76
C LEU A 285 -2.29 25.39 15.64
N ILE A 286 -3.20 25.17 14.70
CA ILE A 286 -3.53 26.12 13.63
C ILE A 286 -4.20 27.36 14.22
N PHE A 287 -5.33 27.21 14.92
CA PHE A 287 -6.13 28.31 15.47
C PHE A 287 -5.74 28.71 16.90
N GLY A 288 -4.97 27.87 17.59
CA GLY A 288 -4.66 28.05 19.01
C GLY A 288 -5.80 27.63 19.95
N PHE A 289 -5.45 27.40 21.22
CA PHE A 289 -6.43 27.06 22.26
C PHE A 289 -5.89 27.39 23.65
N GLY A 290 -6.63 28.21 24.41
CA GLY A 290 -6.24 28.63 25.76
C GLY A 290 -4.90 29.35 25.79
N ALA A 291 -3.86 28.70 26.34
CA ALA A 291 -2.51 29.23 26.39
C ALA A 291 -1.69 29.00 25.08
N VAL A 292 -2.18 28.18 24.15
CA VAL A 292 -1.53 27.94 22.85
C VAL A 292 -1.93 29.05 21.89
N LYS A 293 -0.97 29.87 21.46
CA LYS A 293 -1.17 30.88 20.41
C LYS A 293 -1.42 30.20 19.04
N ALA A 294 -2.29 30.78 18.22
CA ALA A 294 -2.46 30.41 16.82
C ALA A 294 -1.11 30.44 16.06
N MET A 295 -0.80 29.37 15.31
CA MET A 295 0.40 29.26 14.47
C MET A 295 0.08 29.09 12.98
N GLY A 296 -1.21 29.06 12.60
CA GLY A 296 -1.64 28.92 11.21
C GLY A 296 -1.03 27.68 10.53
N VAL A 297 -0.54 27.84 9.30
CA VAL A 297 0.13 26.79 8.51
C VAL A 297 1.31 26.13 9.24
N ALA A 298 2.06 26.88 10.07
CA ALA A 298 3.12 26.28 10.87
C ALA A 298 2.59 25.33 11.96
N GLY A 299 1.37 25.56 12.45
CA GLY A 299 0.68 24.67 13.37
C GLY A 299 0.40 23.29 12.77
N ALA A 300 -0.08 23.23 11.53
CA ALA A 300 -0.28 21.99 10.77
C ALA A 300 1.02 21.19 10.60
N ALA A 301 2.12 21.88 10.29
CA ALA A 301 3.44 21.26 10.19
C ALA A 301 3.86 20.60 11.52
N ILE A 302 3.66 21.31 12.63
CA ILE A 302 4.01 20.84 13.98
C ILE A 302 3.11 19.68 14.41
N ALA A 303 1.79 19.74 14.15
CA ALA A 303 0.84 18.68 14.46
C ALA A 303 1.17 17.36 13.73
N THR A 304 1.46 17.45 12.43
CA THR A 304 1.93 16.33 11.61
C THR A 304 3.27 15.78 12.14
N SER A 305 4.22 16.67 12.44
CA SER A 305 5.54 16.30 12.96
C SER A 305 5.48 15.62 14.34
N ILE A 306 4.67 16.10 15.28
CA ILE A 306 4.44 15.43 16.58
C ILE A 306 3.84 14.03 16.37
N SER A 307 2.93 13.89 15.41
CA SER A 307 2.28 12.62 15.09
C SER A 307 3.24 11.59 14.48
N GLU A 308 4.20 12.03 13.66
CA GLU A 308 5.30 11.18 13.16
C GLU A 308 6.28 10.77 14.28
N VAL A 309 6.64 11.70 15.18
CA VAL A 309 7.47 11.39 16.36
C VAL A 309 6.79 10.34 17.24
N PHE A 310 5.49 10.49 17.50
CA PHE A 310 4.68 9.53 18.24
C PHE A 310 4.59 8.17 17.55
N SER A 311 4.34 8.15 16.23
CA SER A 311 4.37 6.93 15.40
C SER A 311 5.70 6.18 15.55
N SER A 312 6.83 6.89 15.40
CA SER A 312 8.18 6.33 15.53
C SER A 312 8.43 5.77 16.93
N ALA A 313 8.04 6.50 17.98
CA ALA A 313 8.17 6.06 19.36
C ALA A 313 7.33 4.80 19.66
N LEU A 314 6.12 4.69 19.10
CA LEU A 314 5.31 3.48 19.18
C LEU A 314 5.97 2.30 18.45
N TYR A 315 6.44 2.49 17.21
CA TYR A 315 7.15 1.44 16.46
C TYR A 315 8.38 0.93 17.21
N VAL A 316 9.30 1.82 17.60
CA VAL A 316 10.54 1.45 18.30
C VAL A 316 10.23 0.77 19.64
N SER A 317 9.35 1.35 20.46
CA SER A 317 9.03 0.79 21.77
C SER A 317 8.33 -0.57 21.69
N LEU A 318 7.52 -0.84 20.65
CA LEU A 318 6.88 -2.14 20.44
C LEU A 318 7.85 -3.18 19.87
N LEU A 319 8.79 -2.81 19.00
CA LEU A 319 9.85 -3.71 18.54
C LEU A 319 10.74 -4.17 19.70
N VAL A 320 11.13 -3.24 20.59
CA VAL A 320 11.92 -3.56 21.80
C VAL A 320 11.10 -4.38 22.80
N LYS A 321 9.87 -3.96 23.14
CA LYS A 321 9.00 -4.68 24.11
C LYS A 321 8.66 -6.11 23.68
N ARG A 322 8.64 -6.41 22.37
CA ARG A 322 8.41 -7.76 21.84
C ARG A 322 9.70 -8.57 21.61
N ASN A 323 10.86 -8.03 21.99
CA ASN A 323 12.18 -8.64 21.76
C ASN A 323 12.45 -8.94 20.26
N LEU A 324 11.93 -8.09 19.36
CA LEU A 324 12.21 -8.13 17.93
C LEU A 324 13.51 -7.38 17.58
N VAL A 325 13.92 -6.42 18.41
CA VAL A 325 15.22 -5.73 18.32
C VAL A 325 15.79 -5.45 19.71
N LYS A 326 17.10 -5.64 19.88
CA LYS A 326 17.87 -5.21 21.06
C LYS A 326 18.37 -3.78 20.83
N LEU A 327 18.30 -2.92 21.85
CA LEU A 327 18.77 -1.51 21.74
C LEU A 327 20.22 -1.40 21.22
N GLY A 328 21.10 -2.31 21.64
CA GLY A 328 22.49 -2.37 21.18
C GLY A 328 22.67 -2.72 19.70
N ASP A 329 21.66 -3.28 19.03
CA ASP A 329 21.70 -3.54 17.58
C ASP A 329 21.24 -2.32 16.75
N MET A 330 20.45 -1.42 17.33
CA MET A 330 19.98 -0.18 16.66
C MET A 330 21.08 0.87 16.49
N VAL A 331 22.16 0.78 17.27
CA VAL A 331 23.32 1.69 17.24
C VAL A 331 24.55 1.10 16.53
N ARG A 332 24.44 -0.14 16.03
CA ARG A 332 25.55 -0.82 15.34
C ARG A 332 25.52 -0.48 13.84
N PRO A 333 26.63 0.01 13.25
CA PRO A 333 26.68 0.26 11.82
C PRO A 333 26.57 -1.06 11.03
N PRO A 334 25.84 -1.08 9.90
CA PRO A 334 25.69 -2.26 9.07
C PRO A 334 27.00 -2.63 8.36
N SER A 335 27.18 -3.91 8.08
CA SER A 335 28.27 -4.36 7.20
C SER A 335 28.10 -3.83 5.77
N TRP A 336 29.21 -3.54 5.08
CA TRP A 336 29.20 -3.13 3.66
C TRP A 336 28.41 -4.09 2.75
N LYS A 337 28.42 -5.40 3.03
CA LYS A 337 27.61 -6.40 2.32
C LYS A 337 26.10 -6.21 2.55
N ALA A 338 25.68 -5.83 3.75
CA ALA A 338 24.29 -5.48 4.02
C ALA A 338 23.91 -4.17 3.30
N LEU A 339 24.76 -3.14 3.34
CA LEU A 339 24.52 -1.87 2.66
C LEU A 339 24.42 -2.03 1.13
N GLY A 340 25.30 -2.81 0.51
CA GLY A 340 25.20 -3.15 -0.92
C GLY A 340 23.90 -3.90 -1.26
N THR A 341 23.42 -4.76 -0.35
CA THR A 341 22.11 -5.43 -0.50
C THR A 341 20.94 -4.44 -0.42
N LEU A 342 20.99 -3.46 0.49
CA LEU A 342 20.00 -2.38 0.62
C LEU A 342 19.94 -1.50 -0.65
N LEU A 343 21.10 -1.18 -1.23
CA LEU A 343 21.18 -0.34 -2.44
C LEU A 343 20.69 -1.07 -3.70
N VAL A 344 21.16 -2.30 -3.94
CA VAL A 344 20.79 -3.06 -5.15
C VAL A 344 19.35 -3.54 -5.09
N GLY A 345 18.86 -3.99 -3.93
CA GLY A 345 17.51 -4.56 -3.79
C GLY A 345 16.37 -3.57 -4.06
N GLY A 346 16.56 -2.29 -3.74
CA GLY A 346 15.55 -1.25 -3.96
C GLY A 346 15.61 -0.56 -5.34
N ALA A 347 16.75 -0.65 -6.04
CA ALA A 347 17.07 0.22 -7.18
C ALA A 347 16.01 0.25 -8.29
N GLY A 348 15.48 -0.91 -8.71
CA GLY A 348 14.47 -0.98 -9.78
C GLY A 348 13.14 -0.32 -9.42
N VAL A 349 12.71 -0.39 -8.16
CA VAL A 349 11.51 0.30 -7.66
C VAL A 349 11.79 1.79 -7.49
N GLN A 350 12.98 2.13 -6.99
CA GLN A 350 13.40 3.50 -6.74
C GLN A 350 13.55 4.32 -8.02
N LEU A 351 14.06 3.73 -9.11
CA LEU A 351 14.12 4.36 -10.43
C LEU A 351 12.74 4.83 -10.92
N ARG A 352 11.70 3.99 -10.75
CA ARG A 352 10.31 4.35 -11.06
C ARG A 352 9.81 5.49 -10.16
N ALA A 353 10.13 5.44 -8.86
CA ALA A 353 9.73 6.47 -7.90
C ALA A 353 10.37 7.83 -8.23
N VAL A 354 11.65 7.87 -8.61
CA VAL A 354 12.36 9.09 -9.02
C VAL A 354 11.72 9.70 -10.28
N ALA A 355 11.44 8.91 -11.32
CA ALA A 355 10.77 9.39 -12.52
C ALA A 355 9.38 9.99 -12.21
N GLN A 356 8.56 9.26 -11.43
CA GLN A 356 7.26 9.76 -10.97
C GLN A 356 7.40 11.06 -10.14
N ASN A 357 8.45 11.18 -9.33
CA ASN A 357 8.67 12.36 -8.48
C ASN A 357 9.08 13.60 -9.29
N ILE A 358 9.88 13.44 -10.35
CA ILE A 358 10.19 14.51 -11.32
C ILE A 358 8.90 15.06 -11.96
N THR A 359 7.93 14.20 -12.30
CA THR A 359 6.61 14.63 -12.80
C THR A 359 5.90 15.53 -11.78
N PHE A 360 5.78 15.13 -10.52
CA PHE A 360 5.05 15.92 -9.53
C PHE A 360 5.76 17.22 -9.14
N LEU A 361 7.10 17.23 -9.10
CA LEU A 361 7.89 18.46 -8.95
C LEU A 361 7.64 19.45 -10.11
N ALA A 362 7.59 18.96 -11.35
CA ALA A 362 7.34 19.79 -12.52
C ALA A 362 5.89 20.31 -12.61
N VAL A 363 4.90 19.49 -12.22
CA VAL A 363 3.49 19.91 -12.09
C VAL A 363 3.35 21.02 -11.07
N MET A 364 3.89 20.83 -9.86
CA MET A 364 3.80 21.83 -8.79
C MET A 364 4.53 23.12 -9.19
N ARG A 365 5.69 23.00 -9.86
CA ARG A 365 6.42 24.14 -10.41
C ARG A 365 5.60 24.93 -11.42
N ALA A 366 5.03 24.27 -12.43
CA ALA A 366 4.23 24.94 -13.45
C ALA A 366 3.09 25.75 -12.82
N ILE A 367 2.39 25.17 -11.83
CA ILE A 367 1.26 25.79 -11.14
C ILE A 367 1.70 26.96 -10.25
N LEU A 368 2.77 26.82 -9.46
CA LEU A 368 3.29 27.91 -8.62
C LEU A 368 3.90 29.08 -9.43
N THR A 369 4.15 28.88 -10.73
CA THR A 369 4.53 29.94 -11.66
C THR A 369 3.37 30.53 -12.48
N MET A 370 2.12 30.12 -12.24
CA MET A 370 0.94 30.69 -12.92
C MET A 370 0.52 32.04 -12.34
N ASP A 371 0.49 32.15 -11.01
CA ASP A 371 -0.10 33.29 -10.31
C ASP A 371 0.60 33.58 -8.98
N GLU A 372 0.87 34.85 -8.69
CA GLU A 372 1.51 35.28 -7.45
C GLU A 372 0.55 35.24 -6.24
N THR A 373 -0.76 35.10 -6.46
CA THR A 373 -1.77 35.06 -5.39
C THR A 373 -1.83 33.70 -4.68
N GLY A 374 -1.26 32.66 -5.28
CA GLY A 374 -1.34 31.27 -4.82
C GLY A 374 -2.69 30.60 -5.10
N THR A 375 -3.62 31.23 -5.81
CA THR A 375 -4.98 30.71 -6.00
C THR A 375 -4.98 29.41 -6.80
N ALA A 376 -4.18 29.31 -7.88
CA ALA A 376 -4.10 28.07 -8.65
C ALA A 376 -3.39 26.95 -7.87
N ALA A 377 -2.43 27.30 -7.01
CA ALA A 377 -1.74 26.35 -6.13
C ALA A 377 -2.63 25.86 -4.97
N ALA A 378 -3.48 26.71 -4.41
CA ALA A 378 -4.50 26.34 -3.44
C ALA A 378 -5.56 25.42 -4.08
N ALA A 379 -6.07 25.78 -5.25
CA ALA A 379 -7.02 24.99 -6.02
C ALA A 379 -6.41 23.62 -6.42
N HIS A 380 -5.15 23.58 -6.83
CA HIS A 380 -4.41 22.33 -7.07
C HIS A 380 -4.31 21.48 -5.80
N THR A 381 -4.00 22.06 -4.65
CA THR A 381 -3.85 21.33 -3.38
C THR A 381 -5.14 20.60 -3.00
N ILE A 382 -6.29 21.28 -3.06
CA ILE A 382 -7.62 20.67 -2.84
C ILE A 382 -7.90 19.58 -3.87
N SER A 383 -7.70 19.88 -5.16
CA SER A 383 -8.04 18.96 -6.26
C SER A 383 -7.18 17.70 -6.27
N SER A 384 -5.89 17.84 -5.97
CA SER A 384 -4.96 16.73 -5.77
C SER A 384 -5.38 15.86 -4.59
N GLN A 385 -5.85 16.44 -3.49
CA GLN A 385 -6.29 15.66 -2.33
C GLN A 385 -7.54 14.82 -2.64
N VAL A 386 -8.52 15.39 -3.35
CA VAL A 386 -9.69 14.63 -3.85
C VAL A 386 -9.26 13.52 -4.81
N PHE A 387 -8.38 13.82 -5.77
CA PHE A 387 -7.87 12.86 -6.76
C PHE A 387 -7.12 11.68 -6.11
N GLN A 388 -6.25 11.97 -5.11
CA GLN A 388 -5.45 10.97 -4.39
C GLN A 388 -6.31 9.95 -3.63
N LEU A 389 -7.46 10.35 -3.07
CA LEU A 389 -8.40 9.40 -2.44
C LEU A 389 -8.85 8.30 -3.42
N GLY A 390 -9.14 8.66 -4.67
CA GLY A 390 -9.50 7.69 -5.72
C GLY A 390 -8.31 6.85 -6.17
N VAL A 391 -7.15 7.48 -6.41
CA VAL A 391 -5.91 6.78 -6.79
C VAL A 391 -5.48 5.75 -5.74
N ILE A 392 -5.59 6.09 -4.46
CA ILE A 392 -5.17 5.21 -3.35
C ILE A 392 -6.20 4.09 -3.10
N ALA A 393 -7.49 4.32 -3.39
CA ALA A 393 -8.47 3.25 -3.44
C ALA A 393 -8.14 2.22 -4.55
N ILE A 394 -7.81 2.70 -5.76
CA ILE A 394 -7.39 1.85 -6.90
C ILE A 394 -6.07 1.12 -6.60
N LEU A 395 -5.12 1.76 -5.89
CA LEU A 395 -3.85 1.16 -5.50
C LEU A 395 -4.00 -0.16 -4.73
N ALA A 396 -5.08 -0.33 -3.95
CA ALA A 396 -5.37 -1.60 -3.28
C ALA A 396 -5.49 -2.77 -4.28
N LEU A 397 -6.16 -2.56 -5.42
CA LEU A 397 -6.30 -3.56 -6.48
C LEU A 397 -4.96 -3.88 -7.15
N SER A 398 -4.08 -2.89 -7.29
CA SER A 398 -2.68 -3.08 -7.71
C SER A 398 -1.93 -4.02 -6.77
N THR A 399 -2.12 -3.89 -5.45
CA THR A 399 -1.48 -4.80 -4.47
C THR A 399 -2.05 -6.23 -4.47
N ILE A 400 -3.26 -6.45 -4.98
CA ILE A 400 -3.78 -7.81 -5.21
C ILE A 400 -3.08 -8.45 -6.41
N ALA A 401 -2.82 -7.68 -7.48
CA ALA A 401 -2.05 -8.14 -8.63
C ALA A 401 -0.61 -8.54 -8.26
N THR A 402 0.06 -7.79 -7.37
CA THR A 402 1.42 -8.16 -6.91
C THR A 402 1.47 -9.43 -6.06
N ILE A 403 0.34 -9.83 -5.46
CA ILE A 403 0.25 -11.02 -4.60
C ILE A 403 -0.26 -12.24 -5.38
N LEU A 404 -1.43 -12.16 -6.03
CA LEU A 404 -2.08 -13.34 -6.62
C LEU A 404 -1.37 -13.84 -7.88
N ILE A 405 -0.81 -12.97 -8.71
CA ILE A 405 -0.14 -13.37 -9.95
C ILE A 405 1.06 -14.30 -9.68
N PRO A 406 2.07 -13.92 -8.87
CA PRO A 406 3.17 -14.84 -8.58
C PRO A 406 2.75 -16.07 -7.75
N GLN A 407 1.66 -16.02 -6.98
CA GLN A 407 1.15 -17.20 -6.26
C GLN A 407 0.48 -18.24 -7.18
N ARG A 408 -0.07 -17.81 -8.32
CA ARG A 408 -0.78 -18.66 -9.30
C ARG A 408 0.12 -19.10 -10.44
N MET A 409 0.89 -18.16 -11.00
CA MET A 409 1.80 -18.39 -12.13
C MET A 409 2.91 -19.40 -11.82
N ASN A 410 3.28 -19.59 -10.55
CA ASN A 410 4.38 -20.47 -10.12
C ASN A 410 3.91 -21.76 -9.43
N SER A 411 2.69 -22.24 -9.69
CA SER A 411 2.14 -23.46 -9.06
C SER A 411 1.02 -24.08 -9.92
N MET A 412 1.26 -25.27 -10.50
CA MET A 412 0.23 -25.94 -11.31
C MET A 412 -0.97 -26.40 -10.47
N GLU A 413 -0.75 -26.82 -9.22
CA GLU A 413 -1.79 -27.11 -8.21
C GLU A 413 -2.84 -25.98 -8.12
N LYS A 414 -2.41 -24.73 -8.29
CA LYS A 414 -3.25 -23.53 -8.17
C LYS A 414 -3.75 -23.00 -9.51
N GLY A 415 -3.64 -23.78 -10.59
CA GLY A 415 -4.09 -23.44 -11.95
C GLY A 415 -3.03 -22.81 -12.85
N GLY A 416 -1.79 -22.66 -12.36
CA GLY A 416 -0.64 -22.24 -13.17
C GLY A 416 -0.77 -20.87 -13.86
N PRO A 417 0.00 -20.64 -14.93
CA PRO A 417 -0.03 -19.41 -15.72
C PRO A 417 -1.41 -19.09 -16.34
N LEU A 418 -2.20 -20.10 -16.73
CA LEU A 418 -3.53 -19.88 -17.34
C LEU A 418 -4.52 -19.24 -16.35
N GLU A 419 -4.58 -19.76 -15.11
CA GLU A 419 -5.40 -19.14 -14.06
C GLU A 419 -4.83 -17.77 -13.66
N ALA A 420 -3.50 -17.59 -13.66
CA ALA A 420 -2.89 -16.28 -13.43
C ALA A 420 -3.30 -15.24 -14.50
N LYS A 421 -3.37 -15.62 -15.79
CA LYS A 421 -3.86 -14.77 -16.88
C LYS A 421 -5.34 -14.42 -16.70
N ARG A 422 -6.18 -15.39 -16.33
CA ARG A 422 -7.60 -15.15 -16.03
C ARG A 422 -7.78 -14.15 -14.89
N ILE A 423 -6.99 -14.28 -13.83
CA ILE A 423 -6.98 -13.36 -12.69
C ILE A 423 -6.51 -11.97 -13.12
N ALA A 424 -5.47 -11.87 -13.95
CA ALA A 424 -4.98 -10.60 -14.47
C ALA A 424 -6.06 -9.86 -15.30
N ASP A 425 -6.73 -10.55 -16.23
CA ASP A 425 -7.81 -9.95 -17.03
C ASP A 425 -9.01 -9.53 -16.15
N ARG A 426 -9.38 -10.36 -15.17
CA ARG A 426 -10.47 -10.05 -14.24
C ARG A 426 -10.15 -8.83 -13.37
N LEU A 427 -8.91 -8.68 -12.92
CA LEU A 427 -8.44 -7.51 -12.19
C LEU A 427 -8.49 -6.23 -13.04
N LEU A 428 -8.23 -6.30 -14.36
CA LEU A 428 -8.35 -5.14 -15.25
C LEU A 428 -9.80 -4.64 -15.36
N PHE A 429 -10.78 -5.56 -15.47
CA PHE A 429 -12.20 -5.18 -15.40
C PHE A 429 -12.59 -4.55 -14.06
N TRP A 430 -12.14 -5.13 -12.94
CA TRP A 430 -12.37 -4.53 -11.63
C TRP A 430 -11.72 -3.14 -11.51
N GLY A 431 -10.57 -2.92 -12.15
CA GLY A 431 -9.93 -1.61 -12.26
C GLY A 431 -10.82 -0.59 -12.96
N VAL A 432 -11.38 -0.93 -14.14
CA VAL A 432 -12.33 -0.07 -14.85
C VAL A 432 -13.59 0.18 -14.02
N GLY A 433 -14.19 -0.86 -13.43
CA GLY A 433 -15.43 -0.76 -12.67
C GLY A 433 -15.28 0.11 -11.41
N ILE A 434 -14.23 -0.12 -10.61
CA ILE A 434 -13.91 0.70 -9.44
C ILE A 434 -13.54 2.12 -9.86
N GLY A 435 -12.80 2.30 -10.94
CA GLY A 435 -12.48 3.62 -11.50
C GLY A 435 -13.71 4.41 -11.96
N LEU A 436 -14.71 3.75 -12.56
CA LEU A 436 -16.00 4.37 -12.93
C LEU A 436 -16.83 4.75 -11.70
N ILE A 437 -16.89 3.90 -10.68
CA ILE A 437 -17.55 4.21 -9.40
C ILE A 437 -16.89 5.44 -8.76
N LEU A 438 -15.56 5.47 -8.70
CA LEU A 438 -14.79 6.61 -8.17
C LEU A 438 -14.95 7.88 -9.00
N ALA A 439 -15.06 7.78 -10.33
CA ALA A 439 -15.35 8.92 -11.19
C ALA A 439 -16.72 9.55 -10.86
N VAL A 440 -17.76 8.72 -10.72
CA VAL A 440 -19.11 9.19 -10.35
C VAL A 440 -19.11 9.77 -8.93
N MET A 441 -18.45 9.13 -7.97
CA MET A 441 -18.34 9.62 -6.59
C MET A 441 -17.59 10.96 -6.51
N GLN A 442 -16.48 11.12 -7.25
CA GLN A 442 -15.70 12.37 -7.25
C GLN A 442 -16.42 13.49 -8.00
N ALA A 443 -17.08 13.20 -9.14
CA ALA A 443 -17.91 14.18 -9.84
C ALA A 443 -19.10 14.65 -8.96
N GLY A 444 -19.75 13.72 -8.25
CA GLY A 444 -20.78 14.02 -7.26
C GLY A 444 -20.28 14.78 -6.02
N ALA A 445 -18.97 14.79 -5.76
CA ALA A 445 -18.35 15.54 -4.68
C ALA A 445 -18.00 17.01 -5.05
N ILE A 446 -18.00 17.37 -6.35
CA ILE A 446 -17.66 18.72 -6.82
C ILE A 446 -18.52 19.85 -6.18
N PRO A 447 -19.85 19.69 -5.98
CA PRO A 447 -20.66 20.69 -5.28
C PRO A 447 -20.23 20.95 -3.82
N PHE A 448 -19.47 20.04 -3.22
CA PHE A 448 -19.00 20.12 -1.84
C PHE A 448 -17.55 20.64 -1.72
N ILE A 449 -16.93 21.17 -2.79
CA ILE A 449 -15.57 21.74 -2.74
C ILE A 449 -15.46 22.88 -1.70
N GLY A 450 -16.52 23.65 -1.46
CA GLY A 450 -16.58 24.67 -0.40
C GLY A 450 -16.44 24.12 1.03
N VAL A 451 -16.46 22.79 1.23
CA VAL A 451 -16.07 22.17 2.50
C VAL A 451 -14.56 22.31 2.76
N PHE A 452 -13.72 22.46 1.73
CA PHE A 452 -12.26 22.57 1.89
C PHE A 452 -11.75 24.00 2.09
N SER A 453 -12.39 25.01 1.49
CA SER A 453 -12.01 26.43 1.68
C SER A 453 -13.22 27.34 1.50
N SER A 454 -13.29 28.43 2.27
CA SER A 454 -14.32 29.48 2.14
C SER A 454 -14.14 30.40 0.94
N LEU A 455 -12.95 30.42 0.31
CA LEU A 455 -12.62 31.33 -0.78
C LEU A 455 -13.26 30.91 -2.12
N SER A 456 -14.12 31.78 -2.67
CA SER A 456 -14.84 31.60 -3.94
C SER A 456 -13.94 31.31 -5.13
N GLU A 457 -12.83 32.04 -5.24
CA GLU A 457 -11.87 31.99 -6.34
C GLU A 457 -11.13 30.65 -6.36
N VAL A 458 -10.75 30.16 -5.17
CA VAL A 458 -10.12 28.85 -4.98
C VAL A 458 -11.12 27.73 -5.29
N GLN A 459 -12.39 27.86 -4.84
CA GLN A 459 -13.45 26.90 -5.15
C GLN A 459 -13.70 26.81 -6.66
N GLU A 460 -13.83 27.93 -7.36
CA GLU A 460 -14.09 27.97 -8.81
C GLU A 460 -12.96 27.34 -9.60
N GLN A 461 -11.71 27.74 -9.32
CA GLN A 461 -10.53 27.18 -9.99
C GLN A 461 -10.33 25.68 -9.71
N ALA A 462 -10.82 25.14 -8.60
CA ALA A 462 -10.73 23.71 -8.28
C ALA A 462 -11.76 22.83 -9.03
N LYS A 463 -12.88 23.36 -9.52
CA LYS A 463 -13.95 22.56 -10.14
C LYS A 463 -13.47 21.77 -11.37
N MET A 464 -12.81 22.44 -12.31
CA MET A 464 -12.34 21.80 -13.55
C MET A 464 -11.23 20.77 -13.31
N PRO A 465 -10.18 21.06 -12.51
CA PRO A 465 -9.26 20.05 -11.97
C PRO A 465 -9.93 18.82 -11.34
N CYS A 466 -10.90 19.01 -10.44
CA CYS A 466 -11.64 17.90 -9.83
C CYS A 466 -12.40 17.07 -10.87
N LEU A 467 -13.02 17.71 -11.87
CA LEU A 467 -13.73 17.02 -12.96
C LEU A 467 -12.78 16.21 -13.86
N ILE A 468 -11.62 16.77 -14.22
CA ILE A 468 -10.58 16.07 -14.99
C ILE A 468 -10.03 14.90 -14.17
N GLY A 469 -9.74 15.11 -12.88
CA GLY A 469 -9.29 14.08 -11.95
C GLY A 469 -10.29 12.92 -11.81
N ALA A 470 -11.59 13.22 -11.73
CA ALA A 470 -12.67 12.24 -11.71
C ALA A 470 -12.73 11.44 -13.02
N ALA A 471 -12.71 12.13 -14.17
CA ALA A 471 -12.71 11.51 -15.50
C ALA A 471 -11.49 10.61 -15.76
N LEU A 472 -10.37 10.84 -15.06
CA LEU A 472 -9.17 10.01 -15.12
C LEU A 472 -9.21 8.73 -14.27
N GLN A 473 -10.17 8.56 -13.34
CA GLN A 473 -10.19 7.38 -12.47
C GLN A 473 -10.41 6.02 -13.19
N PRO A 474 -11.20 5.89 -14.27
CA PRO A 474 -11.29 4.65 -15.04
C PRO A 474 -9.96 4.29 -15.72
N LEU A 475 -9.23 5.31 -16.22
CA LEU A 475 -7.90 5.14 -16.80
C LEU A 475 -6.88 4.73 -15.73
N ASN A 476 -6.88 5.40 -14.56
CA ASN A 476 -6.08 5.02 -13.40
C ASN A 476 -6.35 3.56 -13.01
N GLY A 477 -7.60 3.11 -13.05
CA GLY A 477 -8.02 1.74 -12.79
C GLY A 477 -7.21 0.71 -13.57
N ILE A 478 -7.11 0.88 -14.89
CA ILE A 478 -6.34 0.01 -15.77
C ILE A 478 -4.82 0.19 -15.54
N VAL A 479 -4.37 1.44 -15.42
CA VAL A 479 -2.95 1.80 -15.25
C VAL A 479 -2.35 1.16 -14.00
N PHE A 480 -2.95 1.36 -12.83
CA PHE A 480 -2.43 0.86 -11.57
C PHE A 480 -2.52 -0.66 -11.46
N VAL A 481 -3.54 -1.31 -12.04
CA VAL A 481 -3.54 -2.77 -12.18
C VAL A 481 -2.40 -3.22 -13.09
N GLY A 482 -2.19 -2.58 -14.24
CA GLY A 482 -1.06 -2.86 -15.14
C GLY A 482 0.32 -2.74 -14.45
N GLU A 483 0.54 -1.69 -13.67
CA GLU A 483 1.77 -1.53 -12.87
C GLU A 483 1.88 -2.61 -11.77
N GLY A 484 0.76 -3.06 -11.20
CA GLY A 484 0.68 -4.17 -10.25
C GLY A 484 1.00 -5.52 -10.89
N LEU A 485 0.52 -5.77 -12.12
CA LEU A 485 0.90 -6.92 -12.93
C LEU A 485 2.41 -6.88 -13.20
N MET A 486 2.98 -5.76 -13.65
CA MET A 486 4.42 -5.63 -13.89
C MET A 486 5.26 -5.92 -12.63
N GLN A 487 4.82 -5.43 -11.47
CA GLN A 487 5.44 -5.73 -10.17
C GLN A 487 5.29 -7.21 -9.77
N GLY A 488 4.13 -7.83 -9.98
CA GLY A 488 3.91 -9.27 -9.75
C GLY A 488 4.82 -10.16 -10.60
N HIS A 489 5.14 -9.73 -11.83
CA HIS A 489 6.14 -10.35 -12.70
C HIS A 489 7.60 -9.93 -12.40
N GLN A 490 7.84 -9.12 -11.36
CA GLN A 490 9.15 -8.56 -10.99
C GLN A 490 9.82 -7.74 -12.13
N ALA A 491 9.04 -7.20 -13.07
CA ALA A 491 9.50 -6.51 -14.28
C ALA A 491 9.94 -5.05 -14.02
N PHE A 492 10.63 -4.80 -12.91
CA PHE A 492 10.88 -3.46 -12.36
C PHE A 492 11.59 -2.51 -13.33
N LEU A 493 12.58 -2.99 -14.10
CA LEU A 493 13.29 -2.15 -15.08
C LEU A 493 12.40 -1.70 -16.25
N ARG A 494 11.48 -2.57 -16.72
CA ARG A 494 10.48 -2.18 -17.73
C ARG A 494 9.51 -1.14 -17.18
N LEU A 495 9.07 -1.33 -15.94
CA LEU A 495 8.16 -0.42 -15.23
C LEU A 495 8.82 0.95 -14.98
N ALA A 496 10.10 0.98 -14.60
CA ALA A 496 10.87 2.21 -14.47
C ALA A 496 11.05 2.93 -15.82
N GLY A 497 11.45 2.20 -16.89
CA GLY A 497 11.59 2.77 -18.23
C GLY A 497 10.29 3.35 -18.77
N GLY A 498 9.17 2.64 -18.60
CA GLY A 498 7.84 3.15 -18.96
C GLY A 498 7.44 4.40 -18.18
N MET A 499 7.81 4.49 -16.89
CA MET A 499 7.61 5.71 -16.10
C MET A 499 8.48 6.87 -16.60
N PHE A 500 9.78 6.65 -16.91
CA PHE A 500 10.63 7.70 -17.47
C PHE A 500 10.10 8.25 -18.81
N VAL A 501 9.60 7.39 -19.71
CA VAL A 501 8.98 7.83 -20.97
C VAL A 501 7.68 8.61 -20.70
N SER A 502 6.86 8.14 -19.75
CA SER A 502 5.63 8.85 -19.33
C SER A 502 5.95 10.23 -18.72
N THR A 503 7.01 10.32 -17.90
CA THR A 503 7.53 11.58 -17.35
C THR A 503 8.01 12.51 -18.46
N GLY A 504 8.75 12.01 -19.46
CA GLY A 504 9.17 12.81 -20.61
C GLY A 504 7.99 13.38 -21.39
N ALA A 505 6.98 12.54 -21.71
CA ALA A 505 5.76 12.97 -22.39
C ALA A 505 4.97 14.01 -21.56
N MET A 506 4.94 13.86 -20.23
CA MET A 506 4.33 14.81 -19.30
C MET A 506 5.05 16.16 -19.28
N LEU A 507 6.39 16.17 -19.24
CA LEU A 507 7.19 17.40 -19.29
C LEU A 507 6.99 18.15 -20.63
N ILE A 508 6.92 17.42 -21.74
CA ILE A 508 6.60 17.99 -23.06
C ILE A 508 5.18 18.56 -23.09
N ALA A 509 4.19 17.85 -22.55
CA ALA A 509 2.82 18.34 -22.46
C ALA A 509 2.71 19.60 -21.58
N LEU A 510 3.41 19.66 -20.44
CA LEU A 510 3.48 20.84 -19.59
C LEU A 510 4.11 22.05 -20.30
N HIS A 511 5.07 21.86 -21.21
CA HIS A 511 5.64 22.98 -21.97
C HIS A 511 4.63 23.65 -22.92
N PHE A 512 3.70 22.89 -23.51
CA PHE A 512 2.70 23.42 -24.45
C PHE A 512 1.37 23.81 -23.80
N TYR A 513 0.92 23.09 -22.78
CA TYR A 513 -0.40 23.24 -22.16
C TYR A 513 -0.36 23.71 -20.70
N GLY A 514 0.83 23.83 -20.10
CA GLY A 514 1.01 24.18 -18.68
C GLY A 514 0.70 25.62 -18.29
N ASN A 515 0.20 26.45 -19.22
CA ASN A 515 -0.11 27.88 -19.00
C ASN A 515 -1.45 28.13 -18.29
N SER A 516 -2.20 27.08 -17.93
CA SER A 516 -3.42 27.18 -17.14
C SER A 516 -3.59 25.97 -16.24
N LEU A 517 -4.27 26.13 -15.09
CA LEU A 517 -4.48 25.04 -14.14
C LEU A 517 -5.20 23.85 -14.77
N ALA A 518 -6.27 24.11 -15.54
CA ALA A 518 -6.96 23.05 -16.29
C ALA A 518 -6.05 22.37 -17.32
N GLY A 519 -5.19 23.12 -18.02
CA GLY A 519 -4.20 22.58 -18.95
C GLY A 519 -3.19 21.65 -18.30
N VAL A 520 -2.63 22.04 -17.13
CA VAL A 520 -1.76 21.16 -16.32
C VAL A 520 -2.50 19.87 -15.90
N TRP A 521 -3.78 19.96 -15.55
CA TRP A 521 -4.58 18.78 -15.21
C TRP A 521 -4.85 17.89 -16.44
N PHE A 522 -5.06 18.44 -17.64
CA PHE A 522 -5.12 17.67 -18.88
C PHE A 522 -3.79 16.96 -19.22
N CYS A 523 -2.64 17.48 -18.80
CA CYS A 523 -1.36 16.79 -18.97
C CYS A 523 -1.30 15.45 -18.21
N PHE A 524 -2.05 15.27 -17.11
CA PHE A 524 -2.17 13.95 -16.46
C PHE A 524 -2.84 12.90 -17.36
N THR A 525 -3.67 13.31 -18.33
CA THR A 525 -4.20 12.40 -19.36
C THR A 525 -3.08 11.86 -20.23
N VAL A 526 -2.14 12.70 -20.67
CA VAL A 526 -0.95 12.28 -21.43
C VAL A 526 -0.10 11.33 -20.59
N PHE A 527 0.26 11.72 -19.37
CA PHE A 527 1.06 10.92 -18.44
C PHE A 527 0.47 9.52 -18.22
N ASN A 528 -0.83 9.44 -17.93
CA ASN A 528 -1.51 8.17 -17.68
C ASN A 528 -1.76 7.36 -18.95
N THR A 529 -1.87 7.99 -20.13
CA THR A 529 -1.96 7.28 -21.42
C THR A 529 -0.65 6.57 -21.77
N PHE A 530 0.51 7.19 -21.52
CA PHE A 530 1.80 6.51 -21.67
C PHE A 530 1.98 5.39 -20.63
N ARG A 531 1.61 5.60 -19.35
CA ARG A 531 1.62 4.52 -18.33
C ARG A 531 0.70 3.35 -18.74
N LEU A 532 -0.49 3.64 -19.29
CA LEU A 532 -1.42 2.64 -19.82
C LEU A 532 -0.75 1.83 -20.94
N PHE A 533 -0.15 2.51 -21.92
CA PHE A 533 0.51 1.85 -23.05
C PHE A 533 1.56 0.83 -22.58
N PHE A 534 2.45 1.20 -21.65
CA PHE A 534 3.46 0.27 -21.13
C PHE A 534 2.85 -0.89 -20.32
N GLY A 535 1.84 -0.63 -19.49
CA GLY A 535 1.14 -1.67 -18.73
C GLY A 535 0.42 -2.68 -19.64
N MET A 536 -0.32 -2.20 -20.64
CA MET A 536 -1.04 -3.06 -21.59
C MET A 536 -0.09 -3.76 -22.57
N ARG A 537 1.00 -3.11 -22.99
CA ARG A 537 2.03 -3.74 -23.81
C ARG A 537 2.70 -4.91 -23.08
N HIS A 538 3.02 -4.74 -21.79
CA HIS A 538 3.53 -5.84 -20.97
C HIS A 538 2.50 -6.97 -20.80
N HIS A 539 1.22 -6.65 -20.60
CA HIS A 539 0.18 -7.67 -20.41
C HIS A 539 -0.16 -8.48 -21.68
N PHE A 540 -0.20 -7.83 -22.86
CA PHE A 540 -0.65 -8.48 -24.10
C PHE A 540 0.46 -8.91 -25.08
N PHE A 541 1.69 -8.40 -24.96
CA PHE A 541 2.76 -8.67 -25.92
C PHE A 541 4.08 -9.14 -25.26
N ASP A 542 4.62 -8.36 -24.32
CA ASP A 542 6.02 -8.54 -23.88
C ASP A 542 6.18 -9.39 -22.60
N GLY A 543 5.11 -9.63 -21.84
CA GLY A 543 5.13 -10.27 -20.52
C GLY A 543 4.87 -11.78 -20.54
N PRO A 544 5.10 -12.50 -19.42
CA PRO A 544 4.93 -13.95 -19.35
C PRO A 544 3.51 -14.45 -19.63
N LEU A 545 2.50 -13.65 -19.27
CA LEU A 545 1.08 -13.97 -19.48
C LEU A 545 0.50 -13.44 -20.79
N ALA A 546 1.34 -12.86 -21.66
CA ALA A 546 0.94 -12.49 -23.02
C ALA A 546 0.61 -13.77 -23.83
N PRO A 547 -0.40 -13.76 -24.73
CA PRO A 547 -0.82 -14.96 -25.46
C PRO A 547 0.28 -15.67 -26.25
N ARG A 548 1.31 -14.95 -26.70
CA ARG A 548 2.48 -15.53 -27.41
C ARG A 548 3.51 -16.21 -26.51
N ASN A 549 3.46 -15.95 -25.20
CA ASN A 549 4.47 -16.36 -24.22
C ASN A 549 3.92 -17.33 -23.17
N ILE A 550 2.59 -17.48 -23.09
CA ILE A 550 1.93 -18.20 -22.00
C ILE A 550 2.20 -19.71 -22.07
N ASP A 551 2.16 -20.32 -23.24
CA ASP A 551 2.42 -21.76 -23.43
C ASP A 551 3.87 -22.12 -23.11
N ALA A 552 4.82 -21.28 -23.53
CA ALA A 552 6.24 -21.40 -23.16
C ALA A 552 6.45 -21.22 -21.63
N THR A 553 5.61 -20.41 -20.97
CA THR A 553 5.63 -20.23 -19.51
C THR A 553 5.03 -21.45 -18.79
N VAL A 554 3.97 -22.07 -19.32
CA VAL A 554 3.39 -23.32 -18.81
C VAL A 554 4.40 -24.47 -18.96
N ALA A 555 4.96 -24.68 -20.15
CA ALA A 555 5.94 -25.74 -20.41
C ALA A 555 7.19 -25.61 -19.51
N LYS A 556 7.66 -24.37 -19.29
CA LYS A 556 8.77 -24.11 -18.37
C LYS A 556 8.43 -24.45 -16.91
N LEU A 557 7.22 -24.15 -16.44
CA LEU A 557 6.79 -24.52 -15.10
C LEU A 557 6.68 -26.05 -14.94
N GLN A 558 6.05 -26.74 -15.91
CA GLN A 558 5.93 -28.20 -15.92
C GLN A 558 7.30 -28.89 -15.86
N ALA A 559 8.28 -28.44 -16.67
CA ALA A 559 9.65 -28.93 -16.60
C ALA A 559 10.31 -28.69 -15.22
N THR A 560 10.03 -27.54 -14.60
CA THR A 560 10.55 -27.18 -13.26
C THR A 560 9.89 -27.97 -12.12
N GLU A 561 8.65 -28.46 -12.31
CA GLU A 561 7.96 -29.33 -11.35
C GLU A 561 8.44 -30.78 -11.51
N ALA A 562 8.52 -31.30 -12.74
CA ALA A 562 9.08 -32.63 -13.03
C ALA A 562 10.53 -32.80 -12.55
N GLU A 563 11.38 -31.76 -12.68
CA GLU A 563 12.75 -31.77 -12.17
C GLU A 563 12.80 -31.84 -10.62
N LYS A 564 11.78 -31.33 -9.91
CA LYS A 564 11.69 -31.47 -8.45
C LYS A 564 11.21 -32.85 -8.03
N GLU A 565 10.21 -33.39 -8.72
CA GLU A 565 9.68 -34.73 -8.46
C GLU A 565 10.80 -35.76 -8.63
N ASN A 566 11.52 -35.72 -9.75
CA ASN A 566 12.68 -36.57 -10.07
C ASN A 566 13.96 -36.26 -9.23
N LYS A 567 13.88 -35.33 -8.27
CA LYS A 567 14.88 -35.07 -7.22
C LYS A 567 14.38 -35.39 -5.81
N SER A 568 13.14 -35.87 -5.69
CA SER A 568 12.48 -36.26 -4.45
C SER A 568 12.15 -37.77 -4.37
N SER A 569 12.11 -38.42 -5.53
CA SER A 569 12.22 -39.87 -5.73
C SER A 569 13.66 -40.37 -5.62
#